data_AF-A0A821VLK1-F1
#
_entry.id   AF-A0A821VLK1-F1
#
_cell.length_a   1.000
_cell.length_b   1.000
_cell.length_c   1.000
_cell.angle_alpha   90.00
_cell.angle_beta   90.00
_cell.angle_gamma   90.00
#
_symmetry.space_group_name_H-M   'P 1'
#
loop_
_entity.id
_entity.type
_entity.pdbx_description
1 polymer ?
#
loop_
_entity_poly.entity_id
_entity_poly.type
_entity_poly.pdbx_seq_one_letter_code
_entity_poly.pdbx_strand_id
1 'polypeptide(L)'
;MESYYIILEKVIRYIYEARRDVEDLLKSLFRREENINYNKLRKCLLNLKSVEWIEKYRNGIYSDVIHNVEEQIIEHVKQMKDSAMEINIDLDNFDKIKHVYQIILQINTIKCLEKFIPDVVKDIDEVNNWFKEITNKESLKHYIIIVENTCKNIRSLFTSNCIFVLNDLEEFIRHYSTYIQQEMESSFETIKHSQNEDKKEIYEKVRILSNRLRELFEIKTKYSRVWSCFSNKNMIKYWQNELSYYLTDLSDEIEKITITKRINTLKDKLMIVKALSTLDRFREDEKFINIYHKYQNIFFIQINDAQKQVLDAITNNDYERVAFEIKALQLSNEIGEYFYQQAKQILNSRLHNLMEDTKTHVIILGNNLEIKEIKFIVDNLRRIQRAQQFVSEHVNELTELDAYVIEIKILIEERIIRFLEGVQVLISIHYFCKVDQKLVLIILVRSLLGNYCTEKVLNRMEEVKRYQDIVLTKDIIEKYSNMDITEYNLDPPTNLFAEVGEFSNTNPLYYGALNKIKEIIVKKFREELKQATLVQPPNLENNHIRRFELAVKYLPETIRIALEIDLKHCKDDINQLIQNNKNKLKTTVHLN
;
A
#
# COMPACT_ATOMS: atom_id res chain seq x y z
N MET A 1 98.97 38.51 30.93
CA MET A 1 98.37 39.17 32.12
C MET A 1 96.88 39.45 31.96
N GLU A 2 96.39 39.87 30.78
CA GLU A 2 94.94 40.08 30.54
C GLU A 2 94.06 38.87 30.88
N SER A 3 94.49 37.65 30.54
CA SER A 3 93.72 36.44 30.86
C SER A 3 93.52 36.20 32.37
N TYR A 4 94.39 36.71 33.25
CA TYR A 4 94.29 36.53 34.70
C TYR A 4 93.22 37.46 35.31
N TYR A 5 93.22 38.72 34.91
CA TYR A 5 92.21 39.69 35.35
C TYR A 5 90.80 39.34 34.86
N ILE A 6 90.68 38.83 33.63
CA ILE A 6 89.39 38.36 33.09
C ILE A 6 88.84 37.18 33.90
N ILE A 7 89.69 36.26 34.35
CA ILE A 7 89.26 35.14 35.20
C ILE A 7 88.85 35.65 36.60
N LEU A 8 89.63 36.56 37.19
CA LEU A 8 89.31 37.13 38.50
C LEU A 8 87.97 37.90 38.47
N GLU A 9 87.71 38.69 37.42
CA GLU A 9 86.42 39.38 37.24
C GLU A 9 85.26 38.41 37.05
N LYS A 10 85.46 37.30 36.33
CA LYS A 10 84.43 36.24 36.20
C LYS A 10 84.12 35.59 37.55
N VAL A 11 85.13 35.33 38.38
CA VAL A 11 84.93 34.79 39.73
C VAL A 11 84.21 35.83 40.60
N ILE A 12 84.62 37.10 40.59
CA ILE A 12 83.96 38.17 41.34
C ILE A 12 82.49 38.31 40.91
N ARG A 13 82.20 38.26 39.60
CA ARG A 13 80.83 38.28 39.08
C ARG A 13 80.02 37.09 39.59
N TYR A 14 80.60 35.89 39.56
CA TYR A 14 79.95 34.69 40.12
C TYR A 14 79.65 34.83 41.62
N ILE A 15 80.51 35.50 42.39
CA ILE A 15 80.26 35.78 43.81
C ILE A 15 79.10 36.76 43.99
N TYR A 16 79.01 37.80 43.16
CA TYR A 16 77.86 38.71 43.19
C TYR A 16 76.55 38.03 42.77
N GLU A 17 76.59 37.13 41.80
CA GLU A 17 75.44 36.31 41.41
C GLU A 17 75.03 35.36 42.54
N ALA A 18 75.98 34.64 43.16
CA ALA A 18 75.72 33.77 44.31
C ALA A 18 75.19 34.55 45.52
N ARG A 19 75.69 35.78 45.75
CA ARG A 19 75.16 36.70 46.76
C ARG A 19 73.71 37.08 46.47
N ARG A 20 73.41 37.49 45.22
CA ARG A 20 72.04 37.83 44.82
C ARG A 20 71.09 36.65 45.02
N ASP A 21 71.52 35.45 44.63
CA ASP A 21 70.74 34.22 44.83
C ASP A 21 70.44 33.95 46.31
N VAL A 22 71.41 34.20 47.20
CA VAL A 22 71.20 34.09 48.65
C VAL A 22 70.27 35.19 49.16
N GLU A 23 70.45 36.44 48.74
CA GLU A 23 69.57 37.56 49.13
C GLU A 23 68.12 37.35 48.69
N ASP A 24 67.90 36.80 47.49
CA ASP A 24 66.56 36.51 47.01
C ASP A 24 65.92 35.34 47.77
N LEU A 25 66.68 34.29 48.11
CA LEU A 25 66.21 33.21 48.98
C LEU A 25 65.92 33.70 50.40
N LEU A 26 66.72 34.63 50.93
CA LEU A 26 66.47 35.25 52.23
C LEU A 26 65.22 36.14 52.20
N LYS A 27 64.97 36.89 51.12
CA LYS A 27 63.71 37.64 50.97
C LYS A 27 62.49 36.72 50.96
N SER A 28 62.55 35.59 50.25
CA SER A 28 61.49 34.57 50.29
C SER A 28 61.31 33.98 51.69
N LEU A 29 62.42 33.75 52.41
CA LEU A 29 62.42 33.30 53.80
C LEU A 29 61.70 34.32 54.72
N PHE A 30 62.08 35.59 54.62
CA PHE A 30 61.49 36.67 55.43
C PHE A 30 60.03 36.97 55.09
N ARG A 31 59.60 36.71 53.86
CA ARG A 31 58.20 36.84 53.44
C ARG A 31 57.31 35.67 53.84
N ARG A 32 57.85 34.65 54.54
CA ARG A 32 57.14 33.45 54.99
C ARG A 32 56.44 32.69 53.84
N GLU A 33 57.09 32.61 52.68
CA GLU A 33 56.56 31.83 51.55
C GLU A 33 56.50 30.33 51.92
N GLU A 34 55.38 29.64 51.60
CA GLU A 34 55.12 28.27 52.07
C GLU A 34 56.12 27.21 51.56
N ASN A 35 56.94 27.54 50.55
CA ASN A 35 57.82 26.59 49.84
C ASN A 35 59.28 27.08 49.74
N ILE A 36 59.87 27.53 50.83
CA ILE A 36 61.30 27.89 50.84
C ILE A 36 62.15 26.62 50.72
N ASN A 37 63.03 26.59 49.72
CA ASN A 37 63.95 25.47 49.52
C ASN A 37 65.22 25.64 50.37
N TYR A 38 65.15 25.24 51.64
CA TYR A 38 66.26 25.32 52.59
C TYR A 38 67.51 24.55 52.13
N ASN A 39 67.35 23.46 51.35
CA ASN A 39 68.48 22.74 50.75
C ASN A 39 69.20 23.59 49.68
N LYS A 40 68.45 24.36 48.89
CA LYS A 40 69.01 25.31 47.92
C LYS A 40 69.77 26.42 48.64
N LEU A 41 69.18 27.02 49.69
CA LEU A 41 69.85 28.02 50.51
C LEU A 41 71.16 27.49 51.10
N ARG A 42 71.13 26.31 51.73
CA ARG A 42 72.32 25.64 52.25
C ARG A 42 73.41 25.45 51.19
N LYS A 43 73.03 25.03 49.98
CA LYS A 43 73.98 24.84 48.86
C LYS A 43 74.58 26.17 48.40
N CYS A 44 73.79 27.24 48.33
CA CYS A 44 74.31 28.57 47.99
C CYS A 44 75.30 29.09 49.05
N LEU A 45 75.02 28.87 50.33
CA LEU A 45 75.92 29.22 51.43
C LEU A 45 77.23 28.41 51.39
N LEU A 46 77.15 27.10 51.10
CA LEU A 46 78.32 26.24 50.85
C LEU A 46 79.19 26.79 49.71
N ASN A 47 78.57 27.17 48.60
CA ASN A 47 79.26 27.71 47.43
C ASN A 47 79.93 29.05 47.76
N LEU A 48 79.23 29.94 48.47
CA LEU A 48 79.84 31.18 48.95
C LEU A 48 81.02 30.86 49.86
N LYS A 49 80.89 29.96 50.84
CA LYS A 49 82.01 29.61 51.74
C LYS A 49 83.23 29.06 50.99
N SER A 50 83.03 28.33 49.91
CA SER A 50 84.13 27.77 49.11
C SER A 50 84.99 28.83 48.39
N VAL A 51 84.52 30.08 48.29
CA VAL A 51 85.26 31.20 47.68
C VAL A 51 85.96 32.10 48.71
N GLU A 52 86.04 31.69 49.99
CA GLU A 52 86.73 32.42 51.06
C GLU A 52 88.15 32.87 50.68
N TRP A 53 88.84 32.09 49.85
CA TRP A 53 90.18 32.41 49.37
C TRP A 53 90.27 33.76 48.63
N ILE A 54 89.16 34.29 48.08
CA ILE A 54 89.16 35.56 47.34
C ILE A 54 89.41 36.77 48.24
N GLU A 55 89.14 36.63 49.54
CA GLU A 55 89.38 37.66 50.55
C GLU A 55 90.85 38.12 50.54
N LYS A 56 91.78 37.19 50.27
CA LYS A 56 93.22 37.46 50.12
C LYS A 56 93.56 38.38 48.95
N TYR A 57 92.68 38.48 47.97
CA TYR A 57 92.88 39.26 46.75
C TYR A 57 92.06 40.56 46.75
N ARG A 58 90.93 40.59 47.47
CA ARG A 58 90.07 41.76 47.60
C ARG A 58 89.33 41.75 48.93
N ASN A 59 89.97 42.34 49.93
CA ASN A 59 89.48 42.43 51.30
C ASN A 59 88.09 43.11 51.37
N GLY A 60 87.21 42.61 52.22
CA GLY A 60 85.86 43.08 52.51
C GLY A 60 84.76 42.42 51.66
N ILE A 61 85.05 41.93 50.45
CA ILE A 61 83.97 41.50 49.55
C ILE A 61 83.31 40.19 50.02
N TYR A 62 84.07 39.24 50.56
CA TYR A 62 83.52 37.97 50.99
C TYR A 62 83.09 38.03 52.47
N SER A 63 83.93 38.61 53.35
CA SER A 63 83.62 38.73 54.78
C SER A 63 82.31 39.48 55.05
N ASP A 64 82.08 40.61 54.36
CA ASP A 64 80.90 41.44 54.60
C ASP A 64 79.61 40.75 54.15
N VAL A 65 79.71 39.96 53.07
CA VAL A 65 78.58 39.23 52.51
C VAL A 65 78.18 38.05 53.38
N ILE A 66 79.15 37.25 53.83
CA ILE A 66 78.87 36.12 54.71
C ILE A 66 78.35 36.63 56.06
N HIS A 67 79.00 37.60 56.68
CA HIS A 67 78.60 38.11 57.99
C HIS A 67 77.16 38.65 57.99
N ASN A 68 76.80 39.46 56.98
CA ASN A 68 75.45 39.99 56.84
C ASN A 68 74.38 38.89 56.63
N VAL A 69 74.72 37.82 55.90
CA VAL A 69 73.83 36.68 55.69
C VAL A 69 73.66 35.86 56.97
N GLU A 70 74.72 35.68 57.74
CA GLU A 70 74.68 34.98 59.03
C GLU A 70 73.82 35.73 60.04
N GLU A 71 74.03 37.04 60.21
CA GLU A 71 73.22 37.88 61.09
C GLU A 71 71.74 37.85 60.73
N GLN A 72 71.43 37.94 59.42
CA GLN A 72 70.05 37.89 58.92
C GLN A 72 69.33 36.58 59.25
N ILE A 73 70.02 35.43 59.14
CA ILE A 73 69.43 34.13 59.46
C ILE A 73 69.27 33.98 60.99
N ILE A 74 70.25 34.43 61.77
CA ILE A 74 70.18 34.41 63.24
C ILE A 74 68.98 35.23 63.73
N GLU A 75 68.84 36.45 63.21
CA GLU A 75 67.75 37.35 63.57
C GLU A 75 66.38 36.75 63.18
N HIS A 76 66.29 36.08 62.02
CA HIS A 76 65.07 35.39 61.62
C HIS A 76 64.63 34.29 62.59
N VAL A 77 65.59 33.45 63.01
CA VAL A 77 65.33 32.33 63.91
C VAL A 77 64.88 32.85 65.27
N LYS A 78 65.47 33.95 65.77
CA LYS A 78 65.02 34.63 66.98
C LYS A 78 63.59 35.14 66.85
N GLN A 79 63.27 35.84 65.77
CA GLN A 79 61.90 36.32 65.53
C GLN A 79 60.88 35.19 65.45
N MET A 80 61.23 34.07 64.81
CA MET A 80 60.36 32.88 64.76
C MET A 80 60.21 32.23 66.13
N LYS A 81 61.28 32.14 66.92
CA LYS A 81 61.23 31.67 68.31
C LYS A 81 60.28 32.52 69.13
N ASP A 82 60.48 33.84 69.12
CA ASP A 82 59.70 34.76 69.93
C ASP A 82 58.23 34.72 69.49
N SER A 83 57.97 34.71 68.18
CA SER A 83 56.61 34.52 67.62
C SER A 83 55.96 33.21 68.10
N ALA A 84 56.71 32.10 68.18
CA ALA A 84 56.19 30.84 68.67
C ALA A 84 55.84 30.92 70.16
N MET A 85 56.74 31.48 70.97
CA MET A 85 56.61 31.55 72.43
C MET A 85 55.55 32.56 72.91
N GLU A 86 55.27 33.61 72.13
CA GLU A 86 54.22 34.59 72.41
C GLU A 86 52.80 34.05 72.19
N ILE A 87 52.64 32.98 71.38
CA ILE A 87 51.34 32.38 71.16
C ILE A 87 50.90 31.63 72.42
N ASN A 88 49.91 32.17 73.12
CA ASN A 88 49.28 31.47 74.23
C ASN A 88 48.56 30.21 73.73
N ILE A 89 49.17 29.05 73.99
CA ILE A 89 48.66 27.74 73.60
C ILE A 89 47.61 27.31 74.62
N ASP A 90 46.35 27.49 74.23
CA ASP A 90 45.21 26.87 74.88
C ASP A 90 44.77 25.63 74.10
N LEU A 91 44.40 24.58 74.82
CA LEU A 91 43.99 23.29 74.24
C LEU A 91 42.67 23.39 73.46
N ASP A 92 41.88 24.42 73.73
CA ASP A 92 40.60 24.68 73.07
C ASP A 92 40.74 25.38 71.71
N ASN A 93 41.97 25.74 71.30
CA ASN A 93 42.22 26.44 70.04
C ASN A 93 43.20 25.68 69.16
N PHE A 94 42.67 24.70 68.41
CA PHE A 94 43.41 23.86 67.48
C PHE A 94 44.19 24.68 66.44
N ASP A 95 43.64 25.80 65.98
CA ASP A 95 44.29 26.65 64.98
C ASP A 95 45.58 27.28 65.53
N LYS A 96 45.59 27.68 66.81
CA LYS A 96 46.82 28.17 67.47
C LYS A 96 47.85 27.06 67.64
N ILE A 97 47.46 25.85 68.02
CA ILE A 97 48.36 24.70 68.13
C ILE A 97 48.98 24.37 66.77
N LYS A 98 48.14 24.32 65.73
CA LYS A 98 48.58 24.09 64.35
C LYS A 98 49.54 25.18 63.89
N HIS A 99 49.25 26.44 64.20
CA HIS A 99 50.12 27.56 63.85
C HIS A 99 51.49 27.47 64.53
N VAL A 100 51.53 27.19 65.84
CA VAL A 100 52.79 26.96 66.56
C VAL A 100 53.55 25.78 65.98
N TYR A 101 52.87 24.66 65.71
CA TYR A 101 53.50 23.48 65.12
C TYR A 101 54.12 23.79 63.74
N GLN A 102 53.45 24.59 62.91
CA GLN A 102 54.01 25.04 61.63
C GLN A 102 55.25 25.91 61.81
N ILE A 103 55.25 26.85 62.75
CA ILE A 103 56.43 27.68 63.07
C ILE A 103 57.59 26.78 63.52
N ILE A 104 57.32 25.78 64.37
CA ILE A 104 58.33 24.84 64.86
C ILE A 104 58.89 23.97 63.74
N LEU A 105 58.04 23.48 62.83
CA LEU A 105 58.51 22.75 61.66
C LEU A 105 59.45 23.62 60.81
N GLN A 106 59.09 24.88 60.56
CA GLN A 106 59.92 25.83 59.82
C GLN A 106 61.25 26.11 60.52
N ILE A 107 61.24 26.42 61.82
CA ILE A 107 62.45 26.61 62.64
C ILE A 107 63.36 25.37 62.56
N ASN A 108 62.79 24.16 62.65
CA ASN A 108 63.56 22.92 62.57
C ASN A 108 64.15 22.65 61.18
N THR A 109 63.52 23.11 60.10
CA THR A 109 64.14 23.02 58.77
C THR A 109 65.39 23.88 58.64
N ILE A 110 65.48 25.01 59.37
CA ILE A 110 66.67 25.87 59.41
C ILE A 110 67.84 25.19 60.14
N LYS A 111 67.58 24.20 61.01
CA LYS A 111 68.62 23.42 61.70
C LYS A 111 69.62 22.77 60.76
N CYS A 112 69.25 22.52 59.49
CA CYS A 112 70.20 22.02 58.49
C CYS A 112 71.39 22.98 58.21
N LEU A 113 71.29 24.24 58.63
CA LEU A 113 72.34 25.26 58.56
C LEU A 113 73.25 25.31 59.79
N GLU A 114 73.08 24.44 60.80
CA GLU A 114 73.86 24.43 62.05
C GLU A 114 75.39 24.40 61.82
N LYS A 115 75.83 23.68 60.78
CA LYS A 115 77.26 23.56 60.43
C LYS A 115 77.84 24.84 59.85
N PHE A 116 76.98 25.73 59.37
CA PHE A 116 77.32 27.02 58.79
C PHE A 116 77.20 28.13 59.82
N ILE A 117 76.12 28.12 60.60
CA ILE A 117 75.78 29.16 61.57
C ILE A 117 75.49 28.47 62.91
N PRO A 118 76.51 28.16 63.72
CA PRO A 118 76.31 27.42 64.98
C PRO A 118 75.37 28.13 65.96
N ASP A 119 75.32 29.47 65.90
CA ASP A 119 74.58 30.31 66.85
C ASP A 119 73.05 30.11 66.77
N VAL A 120 72.50 29.65 65.63
CA VAL A 120 71.05 29.39 65.54
C VAL A 120 70.59 28.18 66.34
N VAL A 121 71.49 27.26 66.68
CA VAL A 121 71.14 25.99 67.35
C VAL A 121 70.53 26.24 68.73
N LYS A 122 71.06 27.23 69.46
CA LYS A 122 70.57 27.59 70.79
C LYS A 122 69.09 27.98 70.76
N ASP A 123 68.72 28.88 69.84
CA ASP A 123 67.35 29.37 69.72
C ASP A 123 66.38 28.27 69.22
N ILE A 124 66.83 27.41 68.30
CA ILE A 124 66.04 26.25 67.82
C ILE A 124 65.76 25.26 68.96
N ASP A 125 66.77 24.94 69.76
CA ASP A 125 66.63 23.96 70.84
C ASP A 125 65.77 24.52 72.00
N GLU A 126 65.85 25.82 72.29
CA GLU A 126 64.96 26.51 73.24
C GLU A 126 63.48 26.35 72.85
N VAL A 127 63.12 26.63 71.59
CA VAL A 127 61.73 26.47 71.08
C VAL A 127 61.26 25.03 71.16
N ASN A 128 62.12 24.09 70.76
CA ASN A 128 61.79 22.67 70.77
C ASN A 128 61.54 22.15 72.20
N ASN A 129 62.32 22.60 73.17
CA ASN A 129 62.14 22.22 74.56
C ASN A 129 60.86 22.80 75.14
N TRP A 130 60.59 24.08 74.89
CA TRP A 130 59.32 24.72 75.26
C TRP A 130 58.11 23.98 74.68
N PHE A 131 58.15 23.60 73.40
CA PHE A 131 57.05 22.85 72.78
C PHE A 131 56.89 21.44 73.33
N LYS A 132 58.00 20.76 73.67
CA LYS A 132 57.97 19.46 74.35
C LYS A 132 57.31 19.56 75.72
N GLU A 133 57.57 20.61 76.48
CA GLU A 133 56.92 20.83 77.79
C GLU A 133 55.41 21.05 77.65
N ILE A 134 54.98 21.78 76.61
CA ILE A 134 53.55 21.98 76.33
C ILE A 134 52.87 20.68 75.88
N THR A 135 53.53 19.91 75.00
CA THR A 135 52.98 18.67 74.46
C THR A 135 52.98 17.50 75.45
N ASN A 136 53.79 17.55 76.50
CA ASN A 136 53.82 16.57 77.58
C ASN A 136 52.73 16.77 78.65
N LYS A 137 51.89 17.80 78.56
CA LYS A 137 50.70 17.93 79.41
C LYS A 137 49.74 16.75 79.15
N GLU A 138 49.33 16.03 80.20
CA GLU A 138 48.54 14.78 80.14
C GLU A 138 47.25 14.87 79.29
N SER A 139 46.70 16.06 79.12
CA SER A 139 45.51 16.35 78.32
C SER A 139 45.68 16.09 76.81
N LEU A 140 46.89 16.20 76.25
CA LEU A 140 47.15 15.95 74.81
C LEU A 140 47.23 14.45 74.46
N LYS A 141 47.67 13.60 75.40
CA LYS A 141 47.67 12.13 75.21
C LYS A 141 46.26 11.55 75.10
N HIS A 142 45.29 12.14 75.80
CA HIS A 142 43.90 11.67 75.77
C HIS A 142 43.23 11.97 74.40
N TYR A 143 43.56 13.11 73.79
CA TYR A 143 43.00 13.52 72.49
C TYR A 143 43.48 12.64 71.32
N ILE A 144 44.73 12.20 71.32
CA ILE A 144 45.31 11.35 70.27
C ILE A 144 44.64 9.96 70.22
N ILE A 145 44.32 9.38 71.38
CA ILE A 145 43.65 8.08 71.50
C ILE A 145 42.20 8.15 70.96
N ILE A 146 41.50 9.27 71.18
CA ILE A 146 40.14 9.48 70.69
C ILE A 146 40.13 9.55 69.14
N VAL A 147 41.10 10.24 68.54
CA VAL A 147 41.19 10.37 67.08
C VAL A 147 41.51 9.02 66.40
N GLU A 148 42.43 8.23 66.94
CA GLU A 148 42.76 6.91 66.37
C GLU A 148 41.59 5.92 66.41
N ASN A 149 40.83 5.89 67.51
CA ASN A 149 39.64 5.03 67.62
C ASN A 149 38.51 5.50 66.69
N THR A 150 38.35 6.81 66.51
CA THR A 150 37.36 7.38 65.58
C THR A 150 37.72 7.03 64.13
N CYS A 151 38.99 7.12 63.75
CA CYS A 151 39.45 6.72 62.40
C CYS A 151 39.27 5.22 62.11
N LYS A 152 39.48 4.34 63.09
CA LYS A 152 39.24 2.89 62.93
C LYS A 152 37.76 2.58 62.74
N ASN A 153 36.88 3.22 63.52
CA ASN A 153 35.42 3.06 63.39
C ASN A 153 34.89 3.59 62.05
N ILE A 154 35.42 4.71 61.56
CA ILE A 154 35.09 5.24 60.24
C ILE A 154 35.52 4.23 59.15
N ARG A 155 36.73 3.65 59.24
CA ARG A 155 37.21 2.67 58.26
C ARG A 155 36.36 1.40 58.22
N SER A 156 35.91 0.89 59.37
CA SER A 156 35.00 -0.26 59.41
C SER A 156 33.62 0.07 58.83
N LEU A 157 33.07 1.26 59.14
CA LEU A 157 31.79 1.74 58.58
C LEU A 157 31.85 1.91 57.05
N PHE A 158 32.94 2.45 56.52
CA PHE A 158 33.12 2.57 55.07
C PHE A 158 33.25 1.20 54.40
N THR A 159 33.95 0.25 55.02
CA THR A 159 34.13 -1.09 54.44
C THR A 159 32.80 -1.86 54.42
N SER A 160 32.02 -1.80 55.49
CA SER A 160 30.69 -2.44 55.54
C SER A 160 29.71 -1.79 54.55
N ASN A 161 29.71 -0.46 54.44
CA ASN A 161 28.84 0.24 53.50
C ASN A 161 29.23 -0.02 52.04
N CYS A 162 30.53 -0.10 51.72
CA CYS A 162 30.97 -0.45 50.37
C CYS A 162 30.57 -1.88 49.96
N ILE A 163 30.62 -2.84 50.89
CA ILE A 163 30.16 -4.22 50.64
C ILE A 163 28.64 -4.23 50.41
N PHE A 164 27.88 -3.50 51.23
CA PHE A 164 26.43 -3.38 51.08
C PHE A 164 26.04 -2.79 49.71
N VAL A 165 26.63 -1.65 49.33
CA VAL A 165 26.39 -1.02 48.03
C VAL A 165 26.79 -1.92 46.86
N LEU A 166 27.87 -2.69 47.00
CA LEU A 166 28.30 -3.64 45.97
C LEU A 166 27.29 -4.79 45.84
N ASN A 167 26.80 -5.35 46.94
CA ASN A 167 25.78 -6.39 46.93
C ASN A 167 24.46 -5.89 46.30
N ASP A 168 24.01 -4.68 46.66
CA ASP A 168 22.82 -4.05 46.09
C ASP A 168 22.97 -3.84 44.57
N LEU A 169 24.16 -3.43 44.12
CA LEU A 169 24.46 -3.27 42.70
C LEU A 169 24.46 -4.62 41.97
N GLU A 170 25.05 -5.65 42.55
CA GLU A 170 25.02 -7.01 41.98
C GLU A 170 23.59 -7.54 41.89
N GLU A 171 22.77 -7.29 42.91
CA GLU A 171 21.35 -7.67 42.92
C GLU A 171 20.56 -6.90 41.87
N PHE A 172 20.78 -5.59 41.73
CA PHE A 172 20.21 -4.78 40.66
C PHE A 172 20.60 -5.33 39.28
N ILE A 173 21.87 -5.66 39.05
CA ILE A 173 22.35 -6.24 37.79
C ILE A 173 21.66 -7.58 37.50
N ARG A 174 21.43 -8.43 38.52
CA ARG A 174 20.66 -9.68 38.36
C ARG A 174 19.23 -9.39 37.92
N HIS A 175 18.53 -8.49 38.60
CA HIS A 175 17.17 -8.10 38.22
C HIS A 175 17.10 -7.52 36.81
N TYR A 176 18.05 -6.65 36.45
CA TYR A 176 18.14 -6.08 35.13
C TYR A 176 18.43 -7.13 34.04
N SER A 177 19.26 -8.14 34.34
CA SER A 177 19.50 -9.25 33.42
C SER A 177 18.23 -10.05 33.13
N THR A 178 17.39 -10.28 34.15
CA THR A 178 16.08 -10.92 34.00
C THR A 178 15.13 -10.05 33.20
N TYR A 179 15.10 -8.73 33.45
CA TYR A 179 14.29 -7.78 32.67
C TYR A 179 14.65 -7.81 31.18
N ILE A 180 15.95 -7.73 30.85
CA ILE A 180 16.42 -7.83 29.46
C ILE A 180 15.92 -9.14 28.83
N GLN A 181 16.02 -10.26 29.56
CA GLN A 181 15.56 -11.55 29.06
C GLN A 181 14.07 -11.51 28.70
N GLN A 182 13.24 -11.05 29.62
CA GLN A 182 11.79 -10.97 29.45
C GLN A 182 11.39 -10.02 28.31
N GLU A 183 12.05 -8.87 28.19
CA GLU A 183 11.76 -7.91 27.12
C GLU A 183 12.15 -8.47 25.74
N MET A 184 13.27 -9.19 25.66
CA MET A 184 13.68 -9.87 24.43
C MET A 184 12.73 -11.02 24.08
N GLU A 185 12.36 -11.86 25.04
CA GLU A 185 11.39 -12.96 24.87
C GLU A 185 10.04 -12.41 24.40
N SER A 186 9.50 -11.41 25.08
CA SER A 186 8.25 -10.75 24.70
C SER A 186 8.32 -10.17 23.29
N SER A 187 9.40 -9.46 22.95
CA SER A 187 9.58 -8.88 21.60
C SER A 187 9.66 -9.96 20.53
N PHE A 188 10.36 -11.06 20.81
CA PHE A 188 10.52 -12.16 19.88
C PHE A 188 9.24 -12.95 19.67
N GLU A 189 8.46 -13.17 20.72
CA GLU A 189 7.15 -13.81 20.62
C GLU A 189 6.16 -12.97 19.81
N THR A 190 6.16 -11.64 19.95
CA THR A 190 5.39 -10.75 19.05
C THR A 190 5.81 -10.94 17.60
N ILE A 191 7.13 -10.96 17.31
CA ILE A 191 7.62 -11.18 15.95
C ILE A 191 7.15 -12.53 15.38
N LYS A 192 7.23 -13.62 16.17
CA LYS A 192 6.78 -14.96 15.75
C LYS A 192 5.28 -15.00 15.42
N HIS A 193 4.47 -14.31 16.21
CA HIS A 193 3.02 -14.34 16.11
C HIS A 193 2.42 -13.22 15.25
N SER A 194 3.25 -12.39 14.62
CA SER A 194 2.86 -11.26 13.76
C SER A 194 2.22 -11.68 12.43
N GLN A 195 1.13 -12.45 12.48
CA GLN A 195 0.27 -12.67 11.32
C GLN A 195 -0.67 -11.48 11.18
N ASN A 196 -0.39 -10.61 10.20
CA ASN A 196 -1.15 -9.40 9.87
C ASN A 196 -1.01 -8.20 10.85
N GLU A 197 0.05 -8.13 11.66
CA GLU A 197 0.30 -6.98 12.54
C GLU A 197 0.80 -5.73 11.79
N ASP A 198 0.72 -4.56 12.45
CA ASP A 198 1.26 -3.30 11.91
C ASP A 198 2.76 -3.47 11.65
N LYS A 199 3.18 -3.18 10.41
CA LYS A 199 4.58 -3.22 10.00
C LYS A 199 5.49 -2.47 10.98
N LYS A 200 5.00 -1.34 11.50
CA LYS A 200 5.75 -0.51 12.45
C LYS A 200 6.04 -1.24 13.75
N GLU A 201 5.10 -2.05 14.24
CA GLU A 201 5.28 -2.84 15.45
C GLU A 201 6.37 -3.88 15.26
N ILE A 202 6.37 -4.63 14.15
CA ILE A 202 7.40 -5.63 13.84
C ILE A 202 8.79 -4.98 13.82
N TYR A 203 8.96 -3.87 13.11
CA TYR A 203 10.24 -3.15 13.06
C TYR A 203 10.68 -2.66 14.43
N GLU A 204 9.75 -2.18 15.27
CA GLU A 204 10.06 -1.73 16.62
C GLU A 204 10.49 -2.88 17.54
N LYS A 205 9.77 -4.02 17.52
CA LYS A 205 10.16 -5.21 18.29
C LYS A 205 11.53 -5.75 17.86
N VAL A 206 11.80 -5.78 16.55
CA VAL A 206 13.12 -6.19 16.05
C VAL A 206 14.21 -5.20 16.48
N ARG A 207 13.91 -3.90 16.50
CA ARG A 207 14.84 -2.86 16.98
C ARG A 207 15.16 -3.04 18.46
N ILE A 208 14.16 -3.29 19.30
CA ILE A 208 14.33 -3.59 20.73
C ILE A 208 15.26 -4.80 20.89
N LEU A 209 14.95 -5.90 20.20
CA LEU A 209 15.74 -7.14 20.24
C LEU A 209 17.21 -6.89 19.80
N SER A 210 17.42 -6.13 18.72
CA SER A 210 18.76 -5.78 18.21
C SER A 210 19.55 -4.92 19.19
N ASN A 211 18.90 -4.00 19.90
CA ASN A 211 19.54 -3.15 20.90
C ASN A 211 19.94 -3.96 22.13
N ARG A 212 19.07 -4.86 22.61
CA ARG A 212 19.39 -5.73 23.75
C ARG A 212 20.47 -6.75 23.45
N LEU A 213 20.47 -7.35 22.27
CA LEU A 213 21.58 -8.22 21.85
C LEU A 213 22.90 -7.45 21.83
N ARG A 214 22.90 -6.23 21.28
CA ARG A 214 24.11 -5.38 21.27
C ARG A 214 24.59 -5.09 22.69
N GLU A 215 23.68 -4.70 23.58
CA GLU A 215 23.97 -4.43 24.98
C GLU A 215 24.59 -5.67 25.66
N LEU A 216 24.02 -6.86 25.48
CA LEU A 216 24.55 -8.11 26.03
C LEU A 216 25.97 -8.42 25.51
N PHE A 217 26.20 -8.24 24.21
CA PHE A 217 27.53 -8.43 23.61
C PHE A 217 28.54 -7.42 24.15
N GLU A 218 28.16 -6.15 24.32
CA GLU A 218 29.01 -5.11 24.91
C GLU A 218 29.33 -5.40 26.38
N ILE A 219 28.35 -5.82 27.18
CA ILE A 219 28.56 -6.22 28.59
C ILE A 219 29.52 -7.41 28.67
N LYS A 220 29.31 -8.45 27.86
CA LYS A 220 30.18 -9.64 27.85
C LYS A 220 31.62 -9.31 27.45
N THR A 221 31.83 -8.41 26.48
CA THR A 221 33.15 -8.10 25.93
C THR A 221 33.91 -7.03 26.71
N LYS A 222 33.25 -5.96 27.15
CA LYS A 222 33.88 -4.80 27.81
C LYS A 222 33.79 -4.85 29.34
N TYR A 223 32.78 -5.52 29.89
CA TYR A 223 32.43 -5.45 31.33
C TYR A 223 32.31 -6.84 31.97
N SER A 224 33.37 -7.64 31.94
CA SER A 224 33.39 -9.04 32.42
C SER A 224 32.89 -9.23 33.86
N ARG A 225 33.16 -8.27 34.76
CA ARG A 225 32.68 -8.30 36.15
C ARG A 225 31.18 -8.02 36.29
N VAL A 226 30.62 -7.20 35.41
CA VAL A 226 29.16 -7.02 35.33
C VAL A 226 28.54 -8.30 34.76
N TRP A 227 29.15 -8.87 33.72
CA TRP A 227 28.73 -10.16 33.15
C TRP A 227 28.77 -11.30 34.18
N SER A 228 29.74 -11.33 35.11
CA SER A 228 29.77 -12.34 36.17
C SER A 228 28.57 -12.26 37.14
N CYS A 229 27.83 -11.15 37.16
CA CYS A 229 26.62 -11.01 37.97
C CYS A 229 25.35 -11.54 37.27
N PHE A 230 25.36 -11.71 35.94
CA PHE A 230 24.19 -12.20 35.20
C PHE A 230 23.82 -13.64 35.58
N SER A 231 22.54 -13.91 35.85
CA SER A 231 22.08 -15.25 36.26
C SER A 231 22.30 -16.31 35.16
N ASN A 232 22.15 -15.93 33.88
CA ASN A 232 22.30 -16.83 32.74
C ASN A 232 23.56 -16.52 31.92
N LYS A 233 24.63 -17.29 32.13
CA LYS A 233 25.89 -17.14 31.36
C LYS A 233 25.79 -17.56 29.90
N ASN A 234 24.77 -18.34 29.55
CA ASN A 234 24.58 -18.88 28.21
C ASN A 234 23.57 -18.08 27.38
N MET A 235 23.10 -16.93 27.89
CA MET A 235 22.06 -16.12 27.27
C MET A 235 22.34 -15.76 25.81
N ILE A 236 23.57 -15.35 25.48
CA ILE A 236 23.94 -15.04 24.08
C ILE A 236 23.85 -16.28 23.20
N LYS A 237 24.36 -17.43 23.67
CA LYS A 237 24.30 -18.69 22.91
C LYS A 237 22.86 -19.16 22.74
N TYR A 238 22.01 -19.00 23.76
CA TYR A 238 20.59 -19.27 23.69
C TYR A 238 19.93 -18.46 22.57
N TRP A 239 20.15 -17.13 22.54
CA TRP A 239 19.57 -16.28 21.51
C TRP A 239 20.12 -16.55 20.11
N GLN A 240 21.39 -16.90 19.98
CA GLN A 240 21.96 -17.34 18.70
C GLN A 240 21.25 -18.60 18.19
N ASN A 241 21.00 -19.57 19.07
CA ASN A 241 20.27 -20.79 18.72
C ASN A 241 18.81 -20.49 18.37
N GLU A 242 18.11 -19.68 19.17
CA GLU A 242 16.70 -19.30 18.90
C GLU A 242 16.52 -18.61 17.55
N LEU A 243 17.42 -17.67 17.22
CA LEU A 243 17.40 -17.01 15.91
C LEU A 243 17.68 -18.00 14.76
N SER A 244 18.52 -19.01 15.00
CA SER A 244 18.85 -20.02 14.00
C SER A 244 17.71 -21.01 13.75
N TYR A 245 17.04 -21.46 14.82
CA TYR A 245 15.83 -22.27 14.71
C TYR A 245 14.74 -21.50 13.97
N TYR A 246 14.48 -20.25 14.38
CA TYR A 246 13.44 -19.46 13.74
C TYR A 246 13.75 -19.11 12.28
N LEU A 247 15.03 -18.92 11.91
CA LEU A 247 15.40 -18.77 10.50
C LEU A 247 15.01 -20.00 9.69
N THR A 248 15.29 -21.19 10.21
CA THR A 248 14.98 -22.46 9.53
C THR A 248 13.48 -22.62 9.36
N ASP A 249 12.72 -22.43 10.44
CA ASP A 249 11.25 -22.50 10.41
C ASP A 249 10.64 -21.48 9.43
N LEU A 250 11.16 -20.25 9.42
CA LEU A 250 10.71 -19.18 8.54
C LEU A 250 11.08 -19.47 7.07
N SER A 251 12.24 -20.07 6.82
CA SER A 251 12.65 -20.52 5.48
C SER A 251 11.69 -21.56 4.92
N ASP A 252 11.35 -22.58 5.71
CA ASP A 252 10.44 -23.65 5.33
C ASP A 252 9.00 -23.13 5.12
N GLU A 253 8.56 -22.20 5.97
CA GLU A 253 7.26 -21.56 5.82
C GLU A 253 7.20 -20.75 4.51
N ILE A 254 8.23 -19.95 4.23
CA ILE A 254 8.31 -19.15 3.00
C ILE A 254 8.38 -20.06 1.76
N GLU A 255 9.08 -21.19 1.83
CA GLU A 255 9.11 -22.17 0.74
C GLU A 255 7.70 -22.71 0.44
N LYS A 256 6.96 -23.12 1.46
CA LYS A 256 5.56 -23.59 1.32
C LYS A 256 4.65 -22.50 0.75
N ILE A 257 4.79 -21.26 1.21
CA ILE A 257 4.04 -20.11 0.69
C ILE A 257 4.37 -19.86 -0.79
N THR A 258 5.64 -20.00 -1.16
CA THR A 258 6.12 -19.82 -2.53
C THR A 258 5.51 -20.87 -3.47
N ILE A 259 5.48 -22.14 -3.05
CA ILE A 259 4.87 -23.25 -3.81
C ILE A 259 3.37 -23.03 -4.00
N THR A 260 2.68 -22.54 -2.97
CA THR A 260 1.23 -22.26 -3.01
C THR A 260 0.86 -20.94 -3.70
N LYS A 261 1.85 -20.18 -4.20
CA LYS A 261 1.67 -18.89 -4.91
C LYS A 261 0.85 -17.85 -4.14
N ARG A 262 0.94 -17.84 -2.81
CA ARG A 262 0.23 -16.85 -1.97
C ARG A 262 1.04 -15.55 -1.87
N ILE A 263 0.96 -14.73 -2.92
CA ILE A 263 1.77 -13.51 -3.10
C ILE A 263 1.73 -12.57 -1.87
N ASN A 264 0.55 -12.35 -1.30
CA ASN A 264 0.39 -11.44 -0.15
C ASN A 264 1.07 -11.98 1.11
N THR A 265 0.84 -13.25 1.43
CA THR A 265 1.49 -13.92 2.56
C THR A 265 3.01 -13.96 2.38
N LEU A 266 3.49 -14.15 1.14
CA LEU A 266 4.92 -14.12 0.83
C LEU A 266 5.53 -12.75 1.12
N LYS A 267 4.86 -11.68 0.69
CA LYS A 267 5.28 -10.30 0.96
C LYS A 267 5.40 -10.02 2.45
N ASP A 268 4.39 -10.40 3.23
CA ASP A 268 4.36 -10.09 4.67
C ASP A 268 5.50 -10.84 5.38
N LYS A 269 5.74 -12.10 5.01
CA LYS A 269 6.89 -12.86 5.52
C LYS A 269 8.23 -12.29 5.07
N LEU A 270 8.37 -11.87 3.81
CA LEU A 270 9.58 -11.20 3.33
C LEU A 270 9.88 -9.90 4.09
N MET A 271 8.84 -9.17 4.52
CA MET A 271 8.99 -7.97 5.34
C MET A 271 9.52 -8.30 6.74
N ILE A 272 9.01 -9.37 7.37
CA ILE A 272 9.54 -9.89 8.65
C ILE A 272 11.00 -10.31 8.51
N VAL A 273 11.35 -11.09 7.48
CA VAL A 273 12.74 -11.50 7.20
C VAL A 273 13.65 -10.28 7.01
N LYS A 274 13.18 -9.26 6.28
CA LYS A 274 13.92 -8.02 6.06
C LYS A 274 14.14 -7.23 7.35
N ALA A 275 13.16 -7.20 8.26
CA ALA A 275 13.35 -6.58 9.56
C ALA A 275 14.42 -7.35 10.36
N LEU A 276 14.28 -8.68 10.43
CA LEU A 276 15.18 -9.59 11.14
C LEU A 276 16.61 -9.60 10.61
N SER A 277 16.85 -9.19 9.36
CA SER A 277 18.22 -9.06 8.84
C SER A 277 19.09 -8.06 9.60
N THR A 278 18.49 -7.17 10.40
CA THR A 278 19.24 -6.31 11.34
C THR A 278 19.91 -7.09 12.48
N LEU A 279 19.51 -8.35 12.70
CA LEU A 279 20.08 -9.27 13.68
C LEU A 279 21.19 -10.14 13.09
N ASP A 280 21.44 -10.09 11.77
CA ASP A 280 22.43 -10.94 11.08
C ASP A 280 23.85 -10.77 11.62
N ARG A 281 24.18 -9.62 12.22
CA ARG A 281 25.49 -9.39 12.86
C ARG A 281 25.73 -10.20 14.13
N PHE A 282 24.68 -10.77 14.73
CA PHE A 282 24.77 -11.58 15.94
C PHE A 282 24.86 -13.08 15.64
N ARG A 283 24.86 -13.44 14.35
CA ARG A 283 24.88 -14.80 13.84
C ARG A 283 26.17 -15.08 13.06
N GLU A 284 26.61 -16.32 13.10
CA GLU A 284 27.82 -16.79 12.40
C GLU A 284 27.47 -17.59 11.13
N ASP A 285 26.25 -18.11 11.07
CA ASP A 285 25.74 -19.06 10.09
C ASP A 285 24.92 -18.35 8.99
N GLU A 286 23.89 -19.03 8.49
CA GLU A 286 23.01 -18.50 7.46
C GLU A 286 22.29 -17.24 7.92
N LYS A 287 22.13 -16.26 7.02
CA LYS A 287 21.63 -14.91 7.35
C LYS A 287 20.22 -14.70 6.84
N PHE A 288 19.40 -13.94 7.58
CA PHE A 288 18.06 -13.56 7.14
C PHE A 288 18.11 -12.79 5.81
N ILE A 289 19.14 -11.95 5.59
CA ILE A 289 19.27 -11.24 4.31
C ILE A 289 19.41 -12.16 3.09
N ASN A 290 20.01 -13.34 3.26
CA ASN A 290 20.16 -14.30 2.16
C ASN A 290 18.80 -14.92 1.78
N ILE A 291 18.00 -15.27 2.78
CA ILE A 291 16.62 -15.74 2.60
C ILE A 291 15.78 -14.66 1.91
N TYR A 292 15.89 -13.41 2.40
CA TYR A 292 15.18 -12.28 1.79
C TYR A 292 15.49 -12.16 0.30
N HIS A 293 16.77 -12.13 -0.10
CA HIS A 293 17.15 -12.00 -1.50
C HIS A 293 16.70 -13.19 -2.37
N LYS A 294 16.82 -14.41 -1.86
CA LYS A 294 16.38 -15.63 -2.56
C LYS A 294 14.89 -15.54 -2.93
N TYR A 295 14.04 -15.22 -1.95
CA TYR A 295 12.59 -15.23 -2.15
C TYR A 295 12.05 -13.91 -2.70
N GLN A 296 12.77 -12.79 -2.57
CA GLN A 296 12.42 -11.52 -3.22
C GLN A 296 12.39 -11.65 -4.75
N ASN A 297 13.37 -12.35 -5.33
CA ASN A 297 13.38 -12.61 -6.77
C ASN A 297 12.18 -13.46 -7.20
N ILE A 298 11.83 -14.49 -6.42
CA ILE A 298 10.68 -15.35 -6.72
C ILE A 298 9.37 -14.55 -6.59
N PHE A 299 9.26 -13.71 -5.58
CA PHE A 299 8.14 -12.80 -5.42
C PHE A 299 7.96 -11.87 -6.63
N PHE A 300 9.04 -11.30 -7.16
CA PHE A 300 8.96 -10.49 -8.39
C PHE A 300 8.51 -11.29 -9.62
N ILE A 301 9.01 -12.53 -9.77
CA ILE A 301 8.56 -13.42 -10.84
C ILE A 301 7.06 -13.70 -10.72
N GLN A 302 6.57 -14.02 -9.51
CA GLN A 302 5.15 -14.29 -9.26
C GLN A 302 4.26 -13.07 -9.54
N ILE A 303 4.69 -11.86 -9.17
CA ILE A 303 3.97 -10.62 -9.50
C ILE A 303 3.90 -10.42 -11.02
N ASN A 304 5.03 -10.59 -11.73
CA ASN A 304 5.05 -10.45 -13.18
C ASN A 304 4.17 -11.48 -13.87
N ASP A 305 4.15 -12.71 -13.37
CA ASP A 305 3.28 -13.77 -13.87
C ASP A 305 1.80 -13.49 -13.59
N ALA A 306 1.47 -12.94 -12.41
CA ALA A 306 0.11 -12.48 -12.11
C ALA A 306 -0.32 -11.35 -13.05
N GLN A 307 0.56 -10.37 -13.32
CA GLN A 307 0.29 -9.31 -14.28
C GLN A 307 -0.02 -9.88 -15.68
N LYS A 308 0.81 -10.78 -16.19
CA LYS A 308 0.55 -11.43 -17.49
C LYS A 308 -0.80 -12.15 -17.51
N GLN A 309 -1.11 -12.89 -16.45
CA GLN A 309 -2.38 -13.60 -16.34
C GLN A 309 -3.58 -12.66 -16.32
N VAL A 310 -3.49 -11.50 -15.64
CA VAL A 310 -4.53 -10.46 -15.70
C VAL A 310 -4.70 -9.95 -17.14
N LEU A 311 -3.60 -9.61 -17.82
CA LEU A 311 -3.65 -9.06 -19.17
C LEU A 311 -4.21 -10.07 -20.20
N ASP A 312 -3.83 -11.34 -20.07
CA ASP A 312 -4.36 -12.43 -20.89
C ASP A 312 -5.86 -12.64 -20.61
N ALA A 313 -6.27 -12.60 -19.34
CA ALA A 313 -7.68 -12.72 -18.96
C ALA A 313 -8.52 -11.55 -19.48
N ILE A 314 -8.00 -10.30 -19.43
CA ILE A 314 -8.66 -9.13 -20.03
C ILE A 314 -8.82 -9.35 -21.54
N THR A 315 -7.78 -9.81 -22.22
CA THR A 315 -7.81 -10.04 -23.67
C THR A 315 -8.84 -11.11 -24.06
N ASN A 316 -9.00 -12.13 -23.22
CA ASN A 316 -9.95 -13.23 -23.43
C ASN A 316 -11.36 -12.94 -22.88
N ASN A 317 -11.61 -11.76 -22.29
CA ASN A 317 -12.87 -11.38 -21.62
C ASN A 317 -13.25 -12.32 -20.45
N ASP A 318 -12.27 -12.92 -19.78
CA ASP A 318 -12.46 -13.77 -18.59
C ASP A 318 -12.46 -12.92 -17.32
N TYR A 319 -13.55 -12.17 -17.13
CA TYR A 319 -13.64 -11.16 -16.06
C TYR A 319 -13.61 -11.75 -14.64
N GLU A 320 -14.02 -13.01 -14.46
CA GLU A 320 -13.90 -13.70 -13.17
C GLU A 320 -12.43 -13.89 -12.79
N ARG A 321 -11.61 -14.36 -13.74
CA ARG A 321 -10.17 -14.48 -13.54
C ARG A 321 -9.49 -13.12 -13.40
N VAL A 322 -9.93 -12.10 -14.14
CA VAL A 322 -9.44 -10.73 -13.96
C VAL A 322 -9.64 -10.28 -12.51
N ALA A 323 -10.85 -10.44 -11.95
CA ALA A 323 -11.15 -10.05 -10.58
C ALA A 323 -10.27 -10.77 -9.54
N PHE A 324 -10.01 -12.06 -9.75
CA PHE A 324 -9.15 -12.84 -8.87
C PHE A 324 -7.69 -12.35 -8.90
N GLU A 325 -7.11 -12.24 -10.10
CA GLU A 325 -5.68 -11.92 -10.27
C GLU A 325 -5.38 -10.42 -10.01
N ILE A 326 -6.31 -9.51 -10.35
CA ILE A 326 -6.14 -8.07 -10.13
C ILE A 326 -6.12 -7.73 -8.62
N LYS A 327 -6.87 -8.49 -7.81
CA LYS A 327 -6.85 -8.39 -6.34
C LYS A 327 -5.51 -8.85 -5.75
N ALA A 328 -4.87 -9.85 -6.36
CA ALA A 328 -3.53 -10.27 -5.97
C ALA A 328 -2.49 -9.17 -6.24
N LEU A 329 -2.60 -8.45 -7.36
CA LEU A 329 -1.74 -7.30 -7.67
C LEU A 329 -1.92 -6.15 -6.68
N GLN A 330 -3.17 -5.76 -6.40
CA GLN A 330 -3.52 -4.66 -5.51
C GLN A 330 -2.95 -4.82 -4.09
N LEU A 331 -2.91 -6.05 -3.58
CA LEU A 331 -2.47 -6.35 -2.21
C LEU A 331 -0.97 -6.59 -2.08
N SER A 332 -0.24 -6.67 -3.20
CA SER A 332 1.19 -6.96 -3.22
C SER A 332 2.01 -5.73 -2.83
N ASN A 333 2.78 -5.04 -3.68
CA ASN A 333 3.66 -3.95 -3.25
C ASN A 333 3.52 -2.71 -4.13
N GLU A 334 4.41 -1.73 -4.01
CA GLU A 334 4.45 -0.55 -4.90
C GLU A 334 4.51 -0.94 -6.38
N ILE A 335 5.24 -2.02 -6.71
CA ILE A 335 5.32 -2.55 -8.08
C ILE A 335 4.00 -3.21 -8.50
N GLY A 336 3.37 -3.98 -7.63
CA GLY A 336 2.07 -4.55 -7.92
C GLY A 336 0.93 -3.53 -7.96
N GLU A 337 1.00 -2.47 -7.19
CA GLU A 337 0.10 -1.31 -7.31
C GLU A 337 0.28 -0.65 -8.68
N TYR A 338 1.53 -0.47 -9.13
CA TYR A 338 1.81 0.01 -10.48
C TYR A 338 1.23 -0.92 -11.57
N PHE A 339 1.35 -2.24 -11.42
CA PHE A 339 0.74 -3.19 -12.35
C PHE A 339 -0.78 -3.26 -12.26
N TYR A 340 -1.34 -3.09 -11.06
CA TYR A 340 -2.76 -2.96 -10.82
C TYR A 340 -3.32 -1.76 -11.59
N GLN A 341 -2.69 -0.59 -11.48
CA GLN A 341 -3.13 0.62 -12.19
C GLN A 341 -3.03 0.46 -13.72
N GLN A 342 -1.97 -0.19 -14.22
CA GLN A 342 -1.88 -0.51 -15.66
C GLN A 342 -2.97 -1.47 -16.12
N ALA A 343 -3.19 -2.58 -15.40
CA ALA A 343 -4.25 -3.54 -15.71
C ALA A 343 -5.62 -2.87 -15.68
N LYS A 344 -5.86 -2.00 -14.69
CA LYS A 344 -7.06 -1.18 -14.58
C LYS A 344 -7.24 -0.28 -15.80
N GLN A 345 -6.23 0.46 -16.23
CA GLN A 345 -6.30 1.30 -17.42
C GLN A 345 -6.62 0.49 -18.69
N ILE A 346 -5.96 -0.65 -18.87
CA ILE A 346 -6.17 -1.55 -20.02
C ILE A 346 -7.59 -2.14 -19.98
N LEU A 347 -8.06 -2.57 -18.82
CA LEU A 347 -9.43 -3.06 -18.63
C LEU A 347 -10.46 -1.99 -19.03
N ASN A 348 -10.33 -0.77 -18.51
CA ASN A 348 -11.25 0.33 -18.83
C ASN A 348 -11.24 0.66 -20.33
N SER A 349 -10.06 0.73 -20.96
CA SER A 349 -9.96 0.96 -22.41
C SER A 349 -10.60 -0.16 -23.22
N ARG A 350 -10.42 -1.42 -22.83
CA ARG A 350 -11.03 -2.57 -23.51
C ARG A 350 -12.54 -2.60 -23.36
N LEU A 351 -13.06 -2.30 -22.17
CA LEU A 351 -14.50 -2.20 -21.93
C LEU A 351 -15.11 -1.06 -22.74
N HIS A 352 -14.45 0.10 -22.78
CA HIS A 352 -14.89 1.22 -23.61
C HIS A 352 -14.95 0.85 -25.09
N ASN A 353 -13.92 0.19 -25.63
CA ASN A 353 -13.93 -0.27 -27.02
C ASN A 353 -15.06 -1.31 -27.26
N LEU A 354 -15.28 -2.23 -26.32
CA LEU A 354 -16.37 -3.21 -26.41
C LEU A 354 -17.74 -2.53 -26.43
N MET A 355 -17.92 -1.46 -25.64
CA MET A 355 -19.11 -0.62 -25.65
C MET A 355 -19.26 0.11 -26.99
N GLU A 356 -18.25 0.82 -27.47
CA GLU A 356 -18.35 1.53 -28.75
C GLU A 356 -18.59 0.58 -29.94
N ASP A 357 -17.95 -0.60 -29.96
CA ASP A 357 -18.18 -1.64 -30.97
C ASP A 357 -19.63 -2.14 -30.92
N THR A 358 -20.17 -2.40 -29.73
CA THR A 358 -21.55 -2.86 -29.56
C THR A 358 -22.55 -1.80 -30.00
N LYS A 359 -22.32 -0.54 -29.63
CA LYS A 359 -23.14 0.60 -30.01
C LYS A 359 -23.15 0.79 -31.52
N THR A 360 -21.98 0.69 -32.15
CA THR A 360 -21.83 0.79 -33.60
C THR A 360 -22.63 -0.31 -34.31
N HIS A 361 -22.56 -1.57 -33.84
CA HIS A 361 -23.34 -2.65 -34.44
C HIS A 361 -24.86 -2.44 -34.26
N VAL A 362 -25.30 -1.92 -33.12
CA VAL A 362 -26.71 -1.57 -32.89
C VAL A 362 -27.17 -0.42 -33.79
N ILE A 363 -26.31 0.56 -34.07
CA ILE A 363 -26.61 1.65 -35.00
C ILE A 363 -26.69 1.15 -36.44
N ILE A 364 -25.82 0.20 -36.80
CA ILE A 364 -25.75 -0.43 -38.13
C ILE A 364 -26.94 -1.37 -38.37
N LEU A 365 -27.58 -1.91 -37.33
CA LEU A 365 -28.86 -2.63 -37.45
C LEU A 365 -29.85 -1.76 -38.23
N GLY A 366 -29.91 -2.02 -39.54
CA GLY A 366 -30.66 -1.22 -40.49
C GLY A 366 -32.12 -1.67 -40.54
N ASN A 367 -32.75 -1.44 -41.70
CA ASN A 367 -34.11 -1.91 -41.95
C ASN A 367 -34.19 -3.44 -42.21
N ASN A 368 -33.05 -4.12 -42.18
CA ASN A 368 -32.93 -5.57 -42.30
C ASN A 368 -32.24 -6.10 -41.05
N LEU A 369 -32.95 -6.88 -40.24
CA LEU A 369 -32.40 -7.48 -39.04
C LEU A 369 -31.59 -8.73 -39.40
N GLU A 370 -30.27 -8.66 -39.30
CA GLU A 370 -29.43 -9.84 -39.51
C GLU A 370 -29.18 -10.60 -38.20
N ILE A 371 -29.50 -11.91 -38.20
CA ILE A 371 -29.33 -12.77 -37.02
C ILE A 371 -27.87 -12.80 -36.53
N LYS A 372 -26.90 -12.69 -37.45
CA LYS A 372 -25.47 -12.68 -37.11
C LYS A 372 -25.10 -11.44 -36.29
N GLU A 373 -25.57 -10.27 -36.69
CA GLU A 373 -25.34 -9.01 -35.97
C GLU A 373 -26.02 -9.03 -34.59
N ILE A 374 -27.25 -9.53 -34.51
CA ILE A 374 -27.98 -9.69 -33.25
C ILE A 374 -27.22 -10.61 -32.28
N LYS A 375 -26.70 -11.75 -32.77
CA LYS A 375 -25.89 -12.66 -31.95
C LYS A 375 -24.62 -11.97 -31.42
N PHE A 376 -23.96 -11.19 -32.27
CA PHE A 376 -22.77 -10.43 -31.87
C PHE A 376 -23.09 -9.41 -30.77
N ILE A 377 -24.16 -8.64 -30.93
CA ILE A 377 -24.62 -7.66 -29.93
C ILE A 377 -24.95 -8.33 -28.60
N VAL A 378 -25.70 -9.44 -28.64
CA VAL A 378 -26.06 -10.20 -27.43
C VAL A 378 -24.82 -10.75 -26.72
N ASP A 379 -23.84 -11.26 -27.46
CA ASP A 379 -22.60 -11.77 -26.86
C ASP A 379 -21.80 -10.65 -26.18
N ASN A 380 -21.68 -9.48 -26.81
CA ASN A 380 -21.01 -8.34 -26.19
C ASN A 380 -21.76 -7.81 -24.97
N LEU A 381 -23.09 -7.70 -25.01
CA LEU A 381 -23.88 -7.29 -23.85
C LEU A 381 -23.71 -8.26 -22.67
N ARG A 382 -23.60 -9.57 -22.93
CA ARG A 382 -23.29 -10.56 -21.89
C ARG A 382 -21.89 -10.37 -21.32
N ARG A 383 -20.90 -10.07 -22.17
CA ARG A 383 -19.52 -9.76 -21.72
C ARG A 383 -19.51 -8.50 -20.84
N ILE A 384 -20.22 -7.45 -21.23
CA ILE A 384 -20.35 -6.21 -20.45
C ILE A 384 -21.00 -6.49 -19.08
N GLN A 385 -22.08 -7.28 -19.05
CA GLN A 385 -22.72 -7.66 -17.78
C GLN A 385 -21.82 -8.52 -16.88
N ARG A 386 -21.03 -9.43 -17.46
CA ARG A 386 -20.03 -10.18 -16.69
C ARG A 386 -18.95 -9.26 -16.13
N ALA A 387 -18.48 -8.29 -16.91
CA ALA A 387 -17.53 -7.30 -16.41
C ALA A 387 -18.13 -6.51 -15.23
N GLN A 388 -19.38 -6.07 -15.36
CA GLN A 388 -20.10 -5.42 -14.26
C GLN A 388 -20.20 -6.30 -13.01
N GLN A 389 -20.46 -7.60 -13.17
CA GLN A 389 -20.58 -8.51 -12.03
C GLN A 389 -19.26 -8.74 -11.29
N PHE A 390 -18.16 -8.93 -12.03
CA PHE A 390 -16.90 -9.41 -11.45
C PHE A 390 -15.87 -8.33 -11.18
N VAL A 391 -15.80 -7.28 -12.03
CA VAL A 391 -14.73 -6.28 -11.97
C VAL A 391 -15.24 -4.86 -11.71
N SER A 392 -16.47 -4.73 -11.21
CA SER A 392 -17.10 -3.45 -10.86
C SER A 392 -16.23 -2.54 -9.99
N GLU A 393 -15.61 -3.10 -8.95
CA GLU A 393 -14.73 -2.38 -8.01
C GLU A 393 -13.46 -1.83 -8.68
N HIS A 394 -13.13 -2.31 -9.87
CA HIS A 394 -11.92 -1.96 -10.62
C HIS A 394 -12.20 -1.11 -11.86
N VAL A 395 -13.46 -0.78 -12.15
CA VAL A 395 -13.84 0.12 -13.25
C VAL A 395 -13.95 1.54 -12.70
N ASN A 396 -13.48 2.54 -13.45
CA ASN A 396 -13.47 3.93 -12.97
C ASN A 396 -14.87 4.49 -12.75
N GLU A 397 -15.83 4.14 -13.60
CA GLU A 397 -17.17 4.72 -13.58
C GLU A 397 -18.23 3.62 -13.72
N LEU A 398 -18.56 2.97 -12.61
CA LEU A 398 -19.53 1.88 -12.59
C LEU A 398 -20.90 2.28 -13.15
N THR A 399 -21.32 3.51 -12.84
CA THR A 399 -22.58 4.09 -13.29
C THR A 399 -22.68 4.20 -14.81
N GLU A 400 -21.54 4.26 -15.52
CA GLU A 400 -21.52 4.29 -16.97
C GLU A 400 -21.91 2.95 -17.59
N LEU A 401 -21.52 1.81 -16.98
CA LEU A 401 -21.85 0.48 -17.53
C LEU A 401 -23.36 0.20 -17.49
N ASP A 402 -24.02 0.53 -16.38
CA ASP A 402 -25.47 0.37 -16.22
C ASP A 402 -26.24 1.29 -17.17
N ALA A 403 -25.88 2.58 -17.17
CA ALA A 403 -26.47 3.56 -18.05
C ALA A 403 -26.31 3.16 -19.53
N TYR A 404 -25.13 2.65 -19.89
CA TYR A 404 -24.84 2.19 -21.23
C TYR A 404 -25.68 0.96 -21.64
N VAL A 405 -25.82 -0.05 -20.78
CA VAL A 405 -26.66 -1.22 -21.09
C VAL A 405 -28.12 -0.78 -21.31
N ILE A 406 -28.62 0.18 -20.51
CA ILE A 406 -29.95 0.76 -20.69
C ILE A 406 -30.05 1.52 -22.02
N GLU A 407 -29.06 2.35 -22.36
CA GLU A 407 -28.99 3.07 -23.63
C GLU A 407 -29.05 2.10 -24.82
N ILE A 408 -28.26 1.03 -24.79
CA ILE A 408 -28.26 0.03 -25.86
C ILE A 408 -29.61 -0.70 -25.97
N LYS A 409 -30.27 -1.01 -24.85
CA LYS A 409 -31.63 -1.58 -24.89
C LYS A 409 -32.59 -0.66 -25.63
N ILE A 410 -32.60 0.64 -25.29
CA ILE A 410 -33.45 1.64 -25.94
C ILE A 410 -33.15 1.70 -27.44
N LEU A 411 -31.86 1.73 -27.83
CA LEU A 411 -31.48 1.77 -29.25
C LEU A 411 -31.93 0.50 -30.00
N ILE A 412 -31.74 -0.69 -29.43
CA ILE A 412 -32.22 -1.95 -30.01
C ILE A 412 -33.73 -1.91 -30.21
N GLU A 413 -34.49 -1.45 -29.22
CA GLU A 413 -35.94 -1.31 -29.31
C GLU A 413 -36.37 -0.38 -30.43
N GLU A 414 -35.75 0.80 -30.54
CA GLU A 414 -36.07 1.75 -31.60
C GLU A 414 -35.84 1.15 -33.00
N ARG A 415 -34.77 0.35 -33.18
CA ARG A 415 -34.50 -0.33 -34.44
C ARG A 415 -35.54 -1.39 -34.75
N ILE A 416 -35.92 -2.18 -33.75
CA ILE A 416 -36.95 -3.21 -33.91
C ILE A 416 -38.32 -2.59 -34.19
N ILE A 417 -38.67 -1.48 -33.53
CA ILE A 417 -39.93 -0.76 -33.77
C ILE A 417 -39.97 -0.22 -35.21
N ARG A 418 -38.90 0.40 -35.70
CA ARG A 418 -38.82 0.85 -37.11
C ARG A 418 -38.96 -0.31 -38.10
N PHE A 419 -38.36 -1.47 -37.77
CA PHE A 419 -38.55 -2.67 -38.59
C PHE A 419 -40.03 -3.10 -38.63
N LEU A 420 -40.73 -3.07 -37.49
CA LEU A 420 -42.16 -3.37 -37.38
C LEU A 420 -43.03 -2.36 -38.12
N GLU A 421 -42.69 -1.09 -38.13
CA GLU A 421 -43.36 -0.08 -38.96
C GLU A 421 -43.23 -0.42 -40.45
N GLY A 422 -42.05 -0.87 -40.89
CA GLY A 422 -41.86 -1.40 -42.23
C GLY A 422 -42.73 -2.62 -42.53
N VAL A 423 -42.93 -3.51 -41.55
CA VAL A 423 -43.88 -4.63 -41.66
C VAL A 423 -45.31 -4.13 -41.78
N GLN A 424 -45.71 -3.12 -41.01
CA GLN A 424 -47.03 -2.52 -41.08
C GLN A 424 -47.31 -1.93 -42.47
N VAL A 425 -46.32 -1.28 -43.09
CA VAL A 425 -46.44 -0.79 -44.48
C VAL A 425 -46.65 -1.95 -45.45
N LEU A 426 -45.93 -3.07 -45.28
CA LEU A 426 -46.14 -4.28 -46.10
C LEU A 426 -47.55 -4.85 -45.97
N ILE A 427 -48.14 -4.80 -44.77
CA ILE A 427 -49.54 -5.20 -44.52
C ILE A 427 -50.48 -4.29 -45.32
N SER A 428 -50.27 -2.97 -45.28
CA SER A 428 -51.15 -2.00 -45.97
C SER A 428 -51.12 -2.12 -47.50
N ILE A 429 -50.04 -2.66 -48.07
CA ILE A 429 -49.95 -2.98 -49.51
C ILE A 429 -50.27 -4.46 -49.83
N HIS A 430 -50.82 -5.20 -48.87
CA HIS A 430 -51.25 -6.60 -48.98
C HIS A 430 -50.16 -7.64 -49.22
N TYR A 431 -48.89 -7.34 -48.91
CA TYR A 431 -47.78 -8.25 -49.23
C TYR A 431 -47.48 -9.26 -48.12
N PHE A 432 -48.46 -10.13 -47.83
CA PHE A 432 -48.52 -10.96 -46.61
C PHE A 432 -47.42 -12.01 -46.48
N CYS A 433 -46.95 -12.61 -47.58
CA CYS A 433 -45.82 -13.55 -47.56
C CYS A 433 -44.57 -12.93 -46.89
N LYS A 434 -44.24 -11.68 -47.26
CA LYS A 434 -43.10 -10.97 -46.66
C LYS A 434 -43.36 -10.55 -45.23
N VAL A 435 -44.61 -10.22 -44.89
CA VAL A 435 -45.02 -9.89 -43.51
C VAL A 435 -44.72 -11.06 -42.59
N ASP A 436 -45.18 -12.27 -42.91
CA ASP A 436 -44.99 -13.43 -42.04
C ASP A 436 -43.51 -13.82 -41.90
N GLN A 437 -42.75 -13.80 -43.00
CA GLN A 437 -41.30 -14.03 -42.94
C GLN A 437 -40.61 -13.04 -41.99
N LYS A 438 -40.96 -11.76 -42.07
CA LYS A 438 -40.42 -10.72 -41.17
C LYS A 438 -40.89 -10.87 -39.73
N LEU A 439 -42.14 -11.30 -39.49
CA LEU A 439 -42.66 -11.57 -38.15
C LEU A 439 -42.02 -12.82 -37.53
N VAL A 440 -41.72 -13.86 -38.30
CA VAL A 440 -40.95 -15.01 -37.82
C VAL A 440 -39.54 -14.59 -37.43
N LEU A 441 -38.88 -13.79 -38.28
CA LEU A 441 -37.55 -13.24 -38.00
C LEU A 441 -37.54 -12.43 -36.70
N ILE A 442 -38.53 -11.56 -36.47
CA ILE A 442 -38.56 -10.73 -35.27
C ILE A 442 -38.81 -11.55 -33.99
N ILE A 443 -39.60 -12.62 -34.07
CA ILE A 443 -39.78 -13.56 -32.96
C ILE A 443 -38.44 -14.21 -32.61
N LEU A 444 -37.67 -14.64 -33.62
CA LEU A 444 -36.34 -15.20 -33.41
C LEU A 444 -35.37 -14.18 -32.81
N VAL A 445 -35.32 -12.96 -33.36
CA VAL A 445 -34.48 -11.86 -32.85
C VAL A 445 -34.81 -11.56 -31.39
N ARG A 446 -36.10 -11.45 -31.04
CA ARG A 446 -36.54 -11.26 -29.66
C ARG A 446 -36.09 -12.40 -28.76
N SER A 447 -36.21 -13.65 -29.21
CA SER A 447 -35.78 -14.81 -28.43
C SER A 447 -34.27 -14.80 -28.14
N LEU A 448 -33.45 -14.32 -29.10
CA LEU A 448 -32.01 -14.18 -28.93
C LEU A 448 -31.65 -13.05 -27.95
N LEU A 449 -32.36 -11.93 -28.04
CA LEU A 449 -32.15 -10.77 -27.18
C LEU A 449 -32.61 -11.02 -25.74
N GLY A 450 -33.61 -11.88 -25.51
CA GLY A 450 -34.10 -12.19 -24.17
C GLY A 450 -34.43 -10.92 -23.37
N ASN A 451 -33.75 -10.73 -22.24
CA ASN A 451 -33.97 -9.60 -21.33
C ASN A 451 -33.42 -8.24 -21.83
N TYR A 452 -32.76 -8.21 -22.99
CA TYR A 452 -32.34 -6.96 -23.65
C TYR A 452 -33.45 -6.36 -24.51
N CYS A 453 -34.57 -7.08 -24.70
CA CYS A 453 -35.73 -6.59 -25.44
C CYS A 453 -36.89 -6.36 -24.45
N THR A 454 -37.33 -5.12 -24.28
CA THR A 454 -38.41 -4.82 -23.33
C THR A 454 -39.80 -5.18 -23.87
N GLU A 455 -40.77 -5.11 -22.97
CA GLU A 455 -42.19 -5.34 -23.24
C GLU A 455 -42.77 -4.37 -24.27
N LYS A 456 -42.13 -3.21 -24.50
CA LYS A 456 -42.52 -2.24 -25.53
C LYS A 456 -42.51 -2.86 -26.93
N VAL A 457 -41.49 -3.66 -27.24
CA VAL A 457 -41.41 -4.37 -28.53
C VAL A 457 -42.48 -5.44 -28.64
N LEU A 458 -42.75 -6.18 -27.55
CA LEU A 458 -43.81 -7.19 -27.53
C LEU A 458 -45.18 -6.57 -27.83
N ASN A 459 -45.52 -5.49 -27.13
CA ASN A 459 -46.78 -4.78 -27.31
C ASN A 459 -46.91 -4.29 -28.77
N ARG A 460 -45.83 -3.75 -29.34
CA ARG A 460 -45.82 -3.31 -30.73
C ARG A 460 -45.96 -4.47 -31.72
N MET A 461 -45.34 -5.62 -31.46
CA MET A 461 -45.52 -6.83 -32.27
C MET A 461 -46.98 -7.30 -32.25
N GLU A 462 -47.64 -7.26 -31.11
CA GLU A 462 -49.04 -7.64 -30.96
C GLU A 462 -49.99 -6.65 -31.64
N GLU A 463 -49.67 -5.36 -31.64
CA GLU A 463 -50.39 -4.35 -32.43
C GLU A 463 -50.29 -4.62 -33.93
N VAL A 464 -49.09 -4.91 -34.45
CA VAL A 464 -48.88 -5.22 -35.87
C VAL A 464 -49.63 -6.49 -36.27
N LYS A 465 -49.63 -7.53 -35.43
CA LYS A 465 -50.43 -8.75 -35.66
C LYS A 465 -51.93 -8.46 -35.66
N ARG A 466 -52.44 -7.69 -34.68
CA ARG A 466 -53.85 -7.28 -34.67
C ARG A 466 -54.22 -6.47 -35.91
N TYR A 467 -53.33 -5.59 -36.37
CA TYR A 467 -53.53 -4.83 -37.60
C TYR A 467 -53.57 -5.74 -38.84
N GLN A 468 -52.67 -6.73 -38.92
CA GLN A 468 -52.70 -7.78 -39.96
C GLN A 468 -54.06 -8.49 -39.97
N ASP A 469 -54.56 -8.92 -38.81
CA ASP A 469 -55.84 -9.61 -38.69
C ASP A 469 -57.01 -8.73 -39.16
N ILE A 470 -57.02 -7.44 -38.81
CA ILE A 470 -58.05 -6.48 -39.24
C ILE A 470 -58.03 -6.31 -40.75
N VAL A 471 -56.87 -6.06 -41.35
CA VAL A 471 -56.75 -5.87 -42.80
C VAL A 471 -57.23 -7.12 -43.56
N LEU A 472 -56.86 -8.31 -43.09
CA LEU A 472 -57.27 -9.57 -43.70
C LEU A 472 -58.75 -9.88 -43.58
N THR A 473 -59.31 -9.71 -42.38
CA THR A 473 -60.68 -10.14 -42.07
C THR A 473 -61.75 -9.10 -42.40
N LYS A 474 -61.35 -7.83 -42.51
CA LYS A 474 -62.25 -6.71 -42.77
C LYS A 474 -61.91 -6.03 -44.09
N ASP A 475 -60.76 -5.40 -44.20
CA ASP A 475 -60.50 -4.44 -45.28
C ASP A 475 -60.46 -5.12 -46.65
N ILE A 476 -59.77 -6.25 -46.78
CA ILE A 476 -59.70 -7.01 -48.03
C ILE A 476 -61.08 -7.61 -48.36
N ILE A 477 -61.77 -8.16 -47.37
CA ILE A 477 -63.11 -8.74 -47.57
C ILE A 477 -64.09 -7.67 -48.04
N GLU A 478 -64.06 -6.50 -47.41
CA GLU A 478 -64.89 -5.34 -47.76
C GLU A 478 -64.55 -4.82 -49.16
N LYS A 479 -63.25 -4.72 -49.49
CA LYS A 479 -62.78 -4.36 -50.85
C LYS A 479 -63.40 -5.27 -51.91
N TYR A 480 -63.25 -6.58 -51.81
CA TYR A 480 -63.83 -7.52 -52.80
C TYR A 480 -65.35 -7.63 -52.71
N SER A 481 -65.96 -7.35 -51.55
CA SER A 481 -67.42 -7.25 -51.38
C SER A 481 -68.01 -6.06 -52.11
N ASN A 482 -67.29 -4.94 -52.18
CA ASN A 482 -67.78 -3.71 -52.83
C ASN A 482 -67.33 -3.59 -54.29
N MET A 483 -66.21 -4.21 -54.67
CA MET A 483 -65.65 -4.16 -56.03
C MET A 483 -66.54 -4.83 -57.07
N ASP A 484 -66.85 -4.14 -58.16
CA ASP A 484 -67.63 -4.73 -59.26
C ASP A 484 -66.82 -5.81 -59.98
N ILE A 485 -67.49 -6.84 -60.52
CA ILE A 485 -66.77 -7.93 -61.22
C ILE A 485 -65.94 -7.40 -62.40
N THR A 486 -66.36 -6.30 -63.04
CA THR A 486 -65.61 -5.69 -64.15
C THR A 486 -64.33 -5.01 -63.74
N GLU A 487 -64.20 -4.64 -62.45
CA GLU A 487 -63.02 -4.01 -61.87
C GLU A 487 -61.94 -5.03 -61.48
N TYR A 488 -62.21 -6.34 -61.62
CA TYR A 488 -61.24 -7.39 -61.28
C TYR A 488 -60.02 -7.39 -62.21
N ASN A 489 -60.06 -6.67 -63.33
CA ASN A 489 -58.87 -6.43 -64.14
C ASN A 489 -57.89 -5.44 -63.49
N LEU A 490 -58.35 -4.56 -62.59
CA LEU A 490 -57.53 -3.57 -61.90
C LEU A 490 -56.84 -4.19 -60.68
N ASP A 491 -57.53 -5.07 -59.97
CA ASP A 491 -56.99 -5.81 -58.83
C ASP A 491 -57.42 -7.29 -58.89
N PRO A 492 -56.71 -8.11 -59.68
CA PRO A 492 -57.08 -9.49 -59.94
C PRO A 492 -57.12 -10.34 -58.67
N PRO A 493 -58.25 -11.00 -58.35
CA PRO A 493 -58.31 -12.01 -57.29
C PRO A 493 -57.22 -13.08 -57.42
N THR A 494 -56.80 -13.45 -58.65
CA THR A 494 -55.69 -14.39 -58.85
C THR A 494 -54.42 -14.00 -58.10
N ASN A 495 -54.08 -12.71 -58.05
CA ASN A 495 -52.86 -12.24 -57.37
C ASN A 495 -52.98 -12.41 -55.86
N LEU A 496 -54.10 -12.00 -55.26
CA LEU A 496 -54.35 -12.18 -53.84
C LEU A 496 -54.31 -13.65 -53.42
N PHE A 497 -55.00 -14.51 -54.18
CA PHE A 497 -55.04 -15.94 -53.88
C PHE A 497 -53.69 -16.62 -54.10
N ALA A 498 -52.84 -16.14 -55.01
CA ALA A 498 -51.47 -16.62 -55.15
C ALA A 498 -50.61 -16.23 -53.93
N GLU A 499 -50.65 -14.96 -53.52
CA GLU A 499 -49.82 -14.45 -52.42
C GLU A 499 -50.24 -14.97 -51.05
N VAL A 500 -51.55 -15.05 -50.77
CA VAL A 500 -52.09 -15.50 -49.49
C VAL A 500 -52.28 -17.03 -49.46
N GLY A 501 -52.53 -17.63 -50.63
CA GLY A 501 -52.78 -19.07 -50.76
C GLY A 501 -51.62 -19.93 -50.30
N GLU A 502 -50.37 -19.49 -50.52
CA GLU A 502 -49.15 -20.18 -50.07
C GLU A 502 -49.16 -20.44 -48.56
N PHE A 503 -49.73 -19.52 -47.76
CA PHE A 503 -49.76 -19.60 -46.29
C PHE A 503 -51.12 -20.01 -45.72
N SER A 504 -52.13 -20.15 -46.58
CA SER A 504 -53.50 -20.50 -46.17
C SER A 504 -53.58 -21.84 -45.44
N ASN A 505 -52.71 -22.80 -45.79
CA ASN A 505 -52.65 -24.10 -45.14
C ASN A 505 -52.07 -24.06 -43.71
N THR A 506 -51.27 -23.02 -43.42
CA THR A 506 -50.57 -22.88 -42.12
C THR A 506 -51.24 -21.88 -41.18
N ASN A 507 -52.02 -20.93 -41.72
CA ASN A 507 -52.70 -19.91 -40.92
C ASN A 507 -54.22 -19.96 -41.17
N PRO A 508 -55.02 -20.35 -40.16
CA PRO A 508 -56.47 -20.47 -40.32
C PRO A 508 -57.16 -19.13 -40.63
N LEU A 509 -56.56 -17.99 -40.27
CA LEU A 509 -57.10 -16.67 -40.60
C LEU A 509 -57.04 -16.41 -42.10
N TYR A 510 -55.92 -16.74 -42.76
CA TYR A 510 -55.80 -16.63 -44.21
C TYR A 510 -56.79 -17.53 -44.93
N TYR A 511 -56.90 -18.78 -44.50
CA TYR A 511 -57.86 -19.72 -45.05
C TYR A 511 -59.31 -19.21 -44.92
N GLY A 512 -59.68 -18.72 -43.73
CA GLY A 512 -61.00 -18.15 -43.48
C GLY A 512 -61.30 -16.92 -44.34
N ALA A 513 -60.34 -15.99 -44.45
CA ALA A 513 -60.49 -14.80 -45.27
C ALA A 513 -60.63 -15.15 -46.77
N LEU A 514 -59.76 -16.02 -47.30
CA LEU A 514 -59.80 -16.45 -48.70
C LEU A 514 -61.10 -17.19 -49.04
N ASN A 515 -61.60 -18.05 -48.16
CA ASN A 515 -62.89 -18.72 -48.39
C ASN A 515 -64.05 -17.74 -48.44
N LYS A 516 -64.08 -16.77 -47.52
CA LYS A 516 -65.14 -15.75 -47.51
C LYS A 516 -65.10 -14.89 -48.77
N ILE A 517 -63.91 -14.49 -49.21
CA ILE A 517 -63.72 -13.77 -50.49
C ILE A 517 -64.16 -14.65 -51.67
N LYS A 518 -63.80 -15.93 -51.68
CA LYS A 518 -64.25 -16.89 -52.69
C LYS A 518 -65.77 -16.98 -52.76
N GLU A 519 -66.45 -17.08 -51.62
CA GLU A 519 -67.92 -17.11 -51.55
C GLU A 519 -68.54 -15.82 -52.11
N ILE A 520 -67.98 -14.66 -51.75
CA ILE A 520 -68.41 -13.35 -52.27
C ILE A 520 -68.27 -13.29 -53.80
N ILE A 521 -67.10 -13.67 -54.33
CA ILE A 521 -66.82 -13.68 -55.77
C ILE A 521 -67.81 -14.60 -56.48
N VAL A 522 -67.94 -15.86 -56.03
CA VAL A 522 -68.85 -16.84 -56.64
C VAL A 522 -70.28 -16.33 -56.64
N LYS A 523 -70.75 -15.73 -55.53
CA LYS A 523 -72.09 -15.16 -55.42
C LYS A 523 -72.31 -14.04 -56.44
N LYS A 524 -71.35 -13.12 -56.62
CA LYS A 524 -71.46 -12.02 -57.58
C LYS A 524 -71.55 -12.50 -59.02
N PHE A 525 -70.69 -13.44 -59.40
CA PHE A 525 -70.73 -14.02 -60.75
C PHE A 525 -72.04 -14.77 -61.02
N ARG A 526 -72.56 -15.51 -60.04
CA ARG A 526 -73.86 -16.19 -60.16
C ARG A 526 -75.04 -15.22 -60.25
N GLU A 527 -74.99 -14.09 -59.55
CA GLU A 527 -76.02 -13.06 -59.68
C GLU A 527 -76.00 -12.43 -61.08
N GLU A 528 -74.83 -12.18 -61.66
CA GLU A 528 -74.72 -11.71 -63.05
C GLU A 528 -75.31 -12.73 -64.05
N LEU A 529 -75.06 -14.03 -63.86
CA LEU A 529 -75.70 -15.07 -64.67
C LEU A 529 -77.22 -15.06 -64.49
N LYS A 530 -77.72 -14.89 -63.26
CA LYS A 530 -79.16 -14.81 -62.99
C LYS A 530 -79.78 -13.60 -63.68
N GLN A 531 -79.17 -12.42 -63.59
CA GLN A 531 -79.63 -11.22 -64.30
C GLN A 531 -79.62 -11.42 -65.83
N ALA A 532 -78.62 -12.12 -66.38
CA ALA A 532 -78.58 -12.48 -67.80
C ALA A 532 -79.82 -13.26 -68.25
N THR A 533 -80.35 -14.18 -67.44
CA THR A 533 -81.55 -14.97 -67.76
C THR A 533 -82.85 -14.14 -67.74
N LEU A 534 -82.86 -13.00 -67.03
CA LEU A 534 -84.04 -12.14 -66.88
C LEU A 534 -84.18 -11.11 -68.01
N VAL A 535 -83.15 -10.90 -68.83
CA VAL A 535 -83.16 -9.94 -69.93
C VAL A 535 -84.21 -10.36 -70.99
N GLN A 536 -85.10 -9.44 -71.35
CA GLN A 536 -86.11 -9.63 -72.39
C GLN A 536 -85.91 -8.60 -73.53
N PRO A 537 -85.87 -9.03 -74.82
CA PRO A 537 -85.92 -10.42 -75.27
C PRO A 537 -84.65 -11.20 -74.87
N PRO A 538 -84.73 -12.54 -74.69
CA PRO A 538 -83.56 -13.33 -74.30
C PRO A 538 -82.48 -13.23 -75.37
N ASN A 539 -81.26 -12.88 -74.96
CA ASN A 539 -80.12 -12.67 -75.86
C ASN A 539 -78.85 -13.27 -75.24
N LEU A 540 -78.14 -14.11 -76.01
CA LEU A 540 -76.85 -14.67 -75.61
C LEU A 540 -75.72 -13.64 -75.57
N GLU A 541 -75.86 -12.51 -76.26
CA GLU A 541 -74.88 -11.43 -76.30
C GLU A 541 -75.25 -10.28 -75.34
N ASN A 542 -76.04 -10.56 -74.30
CA ASN A 542 -76.40 -9.54 -73.34
C ASN A 542 -75.17 -9.09 -72.51
N ASN A 543 -75.23 -7.86 -71.99
CA ASN A 543 -74.11 -7.24 -71.29
C ASN A 543 -73.66 -8.01 -70.04
N HIS A 544 -74.55 -8.73 -69.35
CA HIS A 544 -74.20 -9.52 -68.17
C HIS A 544 -73.29 -10.70 -68.51
N ILE A 545 -73.58 -11.42 -69.61
CA ILE A 545 -72.71 -12.51 -70.11
C ILE A 545 -71.34 -11.96 -70.50
N ARG A 546 -71.30 -10.82 -71.19
CA ARG A 546 -70.04 -10.22 -71.63
C ARG A 546 -69.18 -9.74 -70.44
N ARG A 547 -69.79 -9.12 -69.43
CA ARG A 547 -69.13 -8.73 -68.17
C ARG A 547 -68.55 -9.95 -67.45
N PHE A 548 -69.33 -11.03 -67.36
CA PHE A 548 -68.88 -12.30 -66.80
C PHE A 548 -67.64 -12.83 -67.51
N GLU A 549 -67.69 -12.99 -68.84
CA GLU A 549 -66.60 -13.57 -69.63
C GLU A 549 -65.31 -12.76 -69.59
N LEU A 550 -65.44 -11.43 -69.47
CA LEU A 550 -64.29 -10.55 -69.29
C LEU A 550 -63.65 -10.72 -67.92
N ALA A 551 -64.48 -10.77 -66.86
CA ALA A 551 -64.02 -10.81 -65.49
C ALA A 551 -63.49 -12.19 -65.05
N VAL A 552 -64.07 -13.28 -65.57
CA VAL A 552 -63.77 -14.66 -65.10
C VAL A 552 -62.30 -15.04 -65.32
N LYS A 553 -61.63 -14.41 -66.28
CA LYS A 553 -60.21 -14.63 -66.62
C LYS A 553 -59.25 -14.17 -65.52
N TYR A 554 -59.69 -13.28 -64.63
CA TYR A 554 -58.90 -12.74 -63.51
C TYR A 554 -59.14 -13.50 -62.19
N LEU A 555 -59.83 -14.64 -62.25
CA LEU A 555 -60.09 -15.49 -61.09
C LEU A 555 -59.06 -16.63 -60.97
N PRO A 556 -58.83 -17.11 -59.73
CA PRO A 556 -58.06 -18.32 -59.50
C PRO A 556 -58.66 -19.51 -60.27
N GLU A 557 -57.79 -20.39 -60.77
CA GLU A 557 -58.16 -21.53 -61.63
C GLU A 557 -59.34 -22.33 -61.08
N THR A 558 -59.31 -22.65 -59.80
CA THR A 558 -60.34 -23.47 -59.14
C THR A 558 -61.71 -22.80 -59.11
N ILE A 559 -61.75 -21.46 -58.99
CA ILE A 559 -62.99 -20.67 -59.02
C ILE A 559 -63.45 -20.47 -60.47
N ARG A 560 -62.50 -20.16 -61.36
CA ARG A 560 -62.74 -19.93 -62.79
C ARG A 560 -63.43 -21.14 -63.43
N ILE A 561 -62.86 -22.34 -63.28
CA ILE A 561 -63.43 -23.57 -63.86
C ILE A 561 -64.87 -23.80 -63.40
N ALA A 562 -65.13 -23.65 -62.10
CA ALA A 562 -66.46 -23.85 -61.53
C ALA A 562 -67.48 -22.86 -62.12
N LEU A 563 -67.09 -21.60 -62.28
CA LEU A 563 -67.96 -20.56 -62.84
C LEU A 563 -68.14 -20.67 -64.36
N GLU A 564 -67.13 -21.10 -65.10
CA GLU A 564 -67.25 -21.36 -66.55
C GLU A 564 -68.26 -22.49 -66.85
N ILE A 565 -68.33 -23.50 -65.98
CA ILE A 565 -69.38 -24.52 -66.04
C ILE A 565 -70.76 -23.88 -65.82
N ASP A 566 -70.92 -23.07 -64.77
CA ASP A 566 -72.17 -22.35 -64.47
C ASP A 566 -72.61 -21.45 -65.66
N LEU A 567 -71.65 -20.76 -66.31
CA LEU A 567 -71.91 -19.93 -67.50
C LEU A 567 -72.44 -20.76 -68.68
N LYS A 568 -71.85 -21.95 -68.91
CA LYS A 568 -72.28 -22.84 -69.99
C LYS A 568 -73.74 -23.26 -69.79
N HIS A 569 -74.10 -23.68 -68.58
CA HIS A 569 -75.49 -24.03 -68.24
C HIS A 569 -76.45 -22.85 -68.47
N CYS A 570 -76.08 -21.66 -68.00
CA CYS A 570 -76.89 -20.45 -68.21
C CYS A 570 -77.12 -20.13 -69.70
N LYS A 571 -76.09 -20.25 -70.54
CA LYS A 571 -76.22 -20.05 -72.00
C LYS A 571 -77.14 -21.09 -72.64
N ASP A 572 -77.07 -22.34 -72.22
CA ASP A 572 -77.94 -23.41 -72.71
C ASP A 572 -79.41 -23.12 -72.34
N ASP A 573 -79.68 -22.65 -71.11
CA ASP A 573 -81.02 -22.27 -70.65
C ASP A 573 -81.59 -21.07 -71.43
N ILE A 574 -80.79 -20.01 -71.64
CA ILE A 574 -81.20 -18.85 -72.46
C ILE A 574 -81.48 -19.28 -73.90
N ASN A 575 -80.66 -20.15 -74.48
CA ASN A 575 -80.90 -20.70 -75.82
C ASN A 575 -82.21 -21.45 -75.91
N GLN A 576 -82.53 -22.29 -74.93
CA GLN A 576 -83.82 -22.98 -74.87
C GLN A 576 -84.98 -21.99 -74.80
N LEU A 577 -84.87 -20.92 -74.01
CA LEU A 577 -85.89 -19.85 -73.94
C LEU A 577 -86.06 -19.13 -75.29
N ILE A 578 -84.97 -18.83 -76.00
CA ILE A 578 -85.02 -18.25 -77.35
C ILE A 578 -85.78 -19.18 -78.30
N GLN A 579 -85.45 -20.48 -78.30
CA GLN A 579 -86.12 -21.46 -79.16
C GLN A 579 -87.60 -21.64 -78.81
N ASN A 580 -87.93 -21.68 -77.51
CA ASN A 580 -89.31 -21.78 -77.03
C ASN A 580 -90.14 -20.55 -77.40
N ASN A 581 -89.56 -19.34 -77.30
CA ASN A 581 -90.23 -18.10 -77.73
C ASN A 581 -90.40 -18.05 -79.25
N LYS A 582 -89.41 -18.51 -80.04
CA LYS A 582 -89.54 -18.66 -81.50
C LYS A 582 -90.66 -19.65 -81.87
N ASN A 583 -90.76 -20.77 -81.17
CA ASN A 583 -91.79 -21.77 -81.40
C ASN A 583 -93.19 -21.26 -81.00
N LYS A 584 -93.32 -20.57 -79.85
CA LYS A 584 -94.57 -19.91 -79.44
C LYS A 584 -95.02 -18.87 -80.47
N LEU A 585 -94.12 -17.99 -80.93
CA LEU A 585 -94.42 -17.00 -81.99
C LEU A 585 -94.89 -17.66 -83.30
N LYS A 586 -94.31 -18.81 -83.69
CA LYS A 586 -94.79 -19.60 -84.84
C LYS A 586 -96.18 -20.20 -84.63
N THR A 587 -96.55 -20.53 -83.39
CA THR A 587 -97.85 -21.13 -83.05
C THR A 587 -98.96 -20.08 -82.97
N THR A 588 -98.67 -18.87 -82.46
CA THR A 588 -99.64 -17.76 -82.39
C THR A 588 -99.96 -17.15 -83.76
N VAL A 589 -99.06 -17.26 -84.74
CA VAL A 589 -99.27 -16.82 -86.13
C VAL A 589 -100.13 -17.82 -86.94
N HIS A 590 -100.43 -19.01 -86.38
CA HIS A 590 -101.34 -19.99 -86.99
C HIS A 590 -102.77 -19.99 -86.40
N LEU A 591 -103.07 -19.09 -85.47
CA LEU A 591 -104.40 -18.96 -84.81
C LEU A 591 -105.06 -17.59 -85.00
N ASN A 592 -104.47 -16.72 -85.83
CA ASN A 592 -105.13 -15.59 -86.50
C ASN A 592 -105.11 -15.87 -88.01
#